data_AF-A0A5C9E7N2-F1
#
_entry.id   AF-A0A5C9E7N2-F1
#
_cell.length_a   1.000
_cell.length_b   1.000
_cell.length_c   1.000
_cell.angle_alpha   90.00
_cell.angle_beta   90.00
_cell.angle_gamma   90.00
#
_symmetry.space_group_name_H-M   'P 1'
#
loop_
_entity.id
_entity.type
_entity.pdbx_description
1 polymer ?
#
loop_
_entity_poly.entity_id
_entity_poly.type
_entity_poly.pdbx_seq_one_letter_code
_entity_poly.pdbx_strand_id
1 'polypeptide(L)'
;MAEEMDIDMEEDLPEVEITTPDEVEDEEVISGEVLPDEEIIDERIYTVPLRKAYWTGTRLRRTNRAVRILREFVERHMKPEELEIQPEVNERIWSRGIEKPPRRIRIRATKNSDNLVRVYLAEG
;
A
#
# COMPACT_ATOMS: atom_id res chain seq x y z
N MET A 1 -20.94 52.45 49.73
CA MET A 1 -22.16 51.78 50.21
C MET A 1 -23.29 52.23 49.30
N ALA A 2 -23.52 51.42 48.27
CA ALA A 2 -24.55 51.48 47.22
C ALA A 2 -24.22 50.27 46.34
N GLU A 3 -25.10 49.41 45.88
CA GLU A 3 -26.50 49.10 46.16
C GLU A 3 -26.63 47.70 45.53
N GLU A 4 -27.15 46.72 46.25
CA GLU A 4 -27.36 45.38 45.70
C GLU A 4 -28.51 45.47 44.69
N MET A 5 -28.25 45.01 43.46
CA MET A 5 -29.27 44.77 42.46
C MET A 5 -29.09 43.34 41.95
N ASP A 6 -30.21 42.65 42.06
CA ASP A 6 -30.50 41.27 41.73
C ASP A 6 -29.96 40.82 40.36
N ILE A 7 -29.72 39.51 40.23
CA ILE A 7 -30.46 38.62 39.31
C ILE A 7 -29.67 37.30 39.18
N ASP A 8 -30.34 36.23 39.59
CA ASP A 8 -30.05 34.83 39.27
C ASP A 8 -29.39 34.66 37.90
N MET A 9 -28.17 34.12 37.90
CA MET A 9 -27.62 33.50 36.71
C MET A 9 -27.53 32.00 36.99
N GLU A 10 -28.60 31.30 36.64
CA GLU A 10 -28.62 29.86 36.40
C GLU A 10 -27.40 29.47 35.55
N GLU A 11 -26.48 28.71 36.13
CA GLU A 11 -25.53 27.90 35.36
C GLU A 11 -26.29 26.73 34.75
N ASP A 12 -27.09 27.04 33.73
CA ASP A 12 -27.70 26.07 32.85
C ASP A 12 -26.60 25.53 31.93
N LEU A 13 -26.08 24.35 32.30
CA LEU A 13 -25.16 23.59 31.46
C LEU A 13 -25.89 23.33 30.13
N PRO A 14 -25.37 23.79 28.98
CA PRO A 14 -26.03 23.48 27.72
C PRO A 14 -26.01 21.96 27.52
N GLU A 15 -27.20 21.38 27.44
CA GLU A 15 -27.43 20.04 26.96
C GLU A 15 -26.87 20.00 25.52
N VAL A 16 -25.66 19.48 25.34
CA VAL A 16 -25.08 19.29 24.01
C VAL A 16 -25.84 18.13 23.39
N GLU A 17 -26.88 18.47 22.64
CA GLU A 17 -27.46 17.60 21.64
C GLU A 17 -26.31 17.16 20.72
N ILE A 18 -25.91 15.89 20.82
CA ILE A 18 -25.03 15.25 19.84
C ILE A 18 -25.87 15.01 18.59
N THR A 19 -26.13 16.09 17.87
CA THR A 19 -26.45 16.05 16.45
C THR A 19 -25.12 15.92 15.72
N THR A 20 -24.75 14.70 15.36
CA THR A 20 -23.77 14.48 14.29
C THR A 20 -24.42 13.73 13.13
N PRO A 21 -25.29 14.38 12.34
CA PRO A 21 -25.57 14.01 10.97
C PRO A 21 -24.87 15.03 10.06
N ASP A 22 -23.56 14.87 9.90
CA ASP A 22 -22.85 15.51 8.78
C ASP A 22 -22.09 14.41 8.06
N GLU A 23 -22.83 13.80 7.12
CA GLU A 23 -22.29 13.18 5.91
C GLU A 23 -21.25 14.15 5.32
N VAL A 24 -19.97 13.86 5.54
CA VAL A 24 -18.91 14.45 4.72
C VAL A 24 -18.98 13.81 3.35
N GLU A 25 -19.88 14.37 2.53
CA GLU A 25 -19.82 14.52 1.08
C GLU A 25 -18.90 13.50 0.38
N ASP A 26 -19.45 12.29 0.19
CA ASP A 26 -19.10 11.50 -0.97
C ASP A 26 -19.49 12.31 -2.23
N GLU A 27 -18.57 12.35 -3.19
CA GLU A 27 -18.70 12.75 -4.61
C GLU A 27 -18.16 14.13 -5.05
N GLU A 28 -17.12 14.02 -5.90
CA GLU A 28 -16.72 14.91 -7.01
C GLU A 28 -15.55 15.90 -6.81
N VAL A 29 -14.32 15.40 -6.96
CA VAL A 29 -13.23 15.91 -7.86
C VAL A 29 -12.05 14.93 -7.74
N ILE A 30 -11.72 14.05 -8.70
CA ILE A 30 -11.37 14.35 -10.09
C ILE A 30 -11.95 13.25 -10.99
N SER A 31 -13.08 13.54 -11.65
CA SER A 31 -13.30 13.04 -13.00
C SER A 31 -12.48 13.94 -13.94
N GLY A 32 -11.66 13.34 -14.80
CA GLY A 32 -10.97 14.09 -15.85
C GLY A 32 -9.45 14.15 -15.75
N GLU A 33 -8.80 12.99 -15.64
CA GLU A 33 -7.64 12.67 -16.48
C GLU A 33 -7.46 11.14 -16.47
N VAL A 34 -8.18 10.45 -17.36
CA VAL A 34 -7.65 9.18 -17.89
C VAL A 34 -6.50 9.60 -18.80
N LEU A 35 -5.39 9.98 -18.18
CA LEU A 35 -4.10 10.15 -18.86
C LEU A 35 -3.65 8.80 -19.38
N PRO A 36 -2.98 8.83 -20.54
CA PRO A 36 -3.32 8.10 -21.76
C PRO A 36 -3.35 6.60 -21.53
N ASP A 37 -3.98 5.88 -22.47
CA ASP A 37 -3.79 4.44 -22.64
C ASP A 37 -2.29 4.10 -22.47
N GLU A 38 -1.84 3.80 -21.25
CA GLU A 38 -0.52 3.23 -21.04
C GLU A 38 -0.68 1.87 -21.71
N GLU A 39 -0.23 1.78 -22.96
CA GLU A 39 -0.24 0.53 -23.71
C GLU A 39 0.56 -0.47 -22.89
N ILE A 40 -0.15 -1.26 -22.10
CA ILE A 40 0.39 -2.38 -21.38
C ILE A 40 0.70 -3.43 -22.44
N ILE A 41 1.97 -3.47 -22.84
CA ILE A 41 2.43 -4.32 -23.93
C ILE A 41 2.41 -5.80 -23.50
N ASP A 42 2.79 -6.07 -22.25
CA ASP A 42 2.96 -7.42 -21.75
C ASP A 42 2.47 -7.52 -20.30
N GLU A 43 1.44 -8.35 -20.09
CA GLU A 43 1.06 -8.84 -18.76
C GLU A 43 1.48 -10.30 -18.58
N ARG A 44 2.22 -10.58 -17.51
CA ARG A 44 2.68 -11.94 -17.22
C ARG A 44 2.51 -12.26 -15.74
N ILE A 45 1.92 -13.43 -15.48
CA ILE A 45 1.80 -13.96 -14.12
C ILE A 45 2.96 -14.91 -13.87
N TYR A 46 3.78 -14.59 -12.86
CA TYR A 46 4.91 -15.41 -12.45
C TYR A 46 4.74 -15.95 -11.04
N THR A 47 5.23 -17.16 -10.81
CA THR A 47 5.44 -17.66 -9.45
C THR A 47 6.93 -17.57 -9.12
N VAL A 48 7.30 -16.65 -8.24
CA VAL A 48 8.69 -16.41 -7.87
C VAL A 48 9.08 -17.30 -6.69
N PRO A 49 10.11 -18.17 -6.84
CA PRO A 49 10.61 -18.99 -5.76
C PRO A 49 11.55 -18.18 -4.86
N LEU A 50 11.08 -17.83 -3.66
CA LEU A 50 11.86 -17.13 -2.62
C LEU A 50 12.63 -18.08 -1.71
N ARG A 51 12.63 -19.39 -2.00
CA ARG A 51 13.41 -20.40 -1.26
C ARG A 51 14.86 -19.98 -1.08
N LYS A 52 15.41 -19.24 -2.05
CA LYS A 52 16.78 -18.70 -2.01
C LYS A 52 17.09 -17.82 -0.80
N ALA A 53 16.09 -17.15 -0.24
CA ALA A 53 16.26 -16.33 0.96
C ALA A 53 16.67 -17.14 2.19
N TYR A 54 16.32 -18.43 2.26
CA TYR A 54 16.58 -19.27 3.43
C TYR A 54 18.01 -19.80 3.52
N TRP A 55 18.78 -19.77 2.42
CA TRP A 55 20.19 -20.13 2.43
C TRP A 55 21.08 -19.01 2.97
N THR A 56 20.52 -17.85 3.30
CA THR A 56 21.23 -16.85 4.08
C THR A 56 21.52 -17.39 5.49
N GLY A 57 22.78 -17.28 5.94
CA GLY A 57 23.22 -17.76 7.25
C GLY A 57 22.49 -17.08 8.43
N THR A 58 22.12 -15.81 8.30
CA THR A 58 21.43 -15.05 9.35
C THR A 58 19.91 -15.02 9.14
N ARG A 59 19.12 -15.35 10.18
CA ARG A 59 17.65 -15.31 10.15
C ARG A 59 17.10 -13.91 9.87
N LEU A 60 17.68 -12.89 10.50
CA LEU A 60 17.28 -11.48 10.39
C LEU A 60 17.49 -10.84 9.01
N ARG A 61 18.13 -11.52 8.07
CA ARG A 61 18.39 -10.96 6.72
C ARG A 61 17.55 -11.62 5.63
N ARG A 62 16.67 -12.56 5.99
CA ARG A 62 15.94 -13.39 5.03
C ARG A 62 14.93 -12.58 4.22
N THR A 63 14.09 -11.78 4.88
CA THR A 63 13.08 -10.99 4.16
C THR A 63 13.70 -9.94 3.25
N ASN A 64 14.75 -9.23 3.73
CA ASN A 64 15.55 -8.34 2.88
C ASN A 64 16.15 -9.07 1.66
N ARG A 65 16.65 -10.31 1.86
CA ARG A 65 17.15 -11.12 0.74
C ARG A 65 16.03 -11.56 -0.20
N ALA A 66 14.83 -11.82 0.31
CA ALA A 66 13.67 -12.19 -0.50
C ALA A 66 13.27 -11.05 -1.46
N VAL A 67 13.24 -9.80 -0.98
CA VAL A 67 12.98 -8.62 -1.83
C VAL A 67 14.05 -8.49 -2.91
N ARG A 68 15.32 -8.72 -2.59
CA ARG A 68 16.40 -8.72 -3.60
C ARG A 68 16.22 -9.80 -4.66
N ILE A 69 15.85 -11.01 -4.25
CA ILE A 69 15.58 -12.12 -5.18
C ILE A 69 14.40 -11.79 -6.10
N LEU A 70 13.38 -11.09 -5.59
CA LEU A 70 12.26 -10.62 -6.40
C LEU A 70 12.75 -9.64 -7.48
N ARG A 71 13.56 -8.64 -7.09
CA ARG A 71 14.17 -7.68 -8.04
C ARG A 71 15.00 -8.40 -9.11
N GLU A 72 15.93 -9.25 -8.69
CA GLU A 72 16.78 -10.05 -9.59
C GLU A 72 15.94 -10.94 -10.54
N PHE A 73 14.79 -11.45 -10.08
CA PHE A 73 13.89 -12.25 -10.90
C PHE A 73 13.26 -11.39 -12.00
N VAL A 74 12.74 -10.21 -11.66
CA VAL A 74 12.10 -9.30 -12.63
C VAL A 74 13.12 -8.76 -13.63
N GLU A 75 14.30 -8.36 -13.14
CA GLU A 75 15.43 -7.91 -13.97
C GLU A 75 15.82 -8.96 -15.02
N ARG A 76 15.85 -10.24 -14.64
CA ARG A 76 16.22 -11.32 -15.55
C ARG A 76 15.20 -11.56 -16.67
N HIS A 77 13.91 -11.47 -16.36
CA HIS A 77 12.86 -11.87 -17.30
C HIS A 77 12.37 -10.71 -18.17
N MET A 78 12.17 -9.53 -17.57
CA MET A 78 11.60 -8.38 -18.28
C MET A 78 12.65 -7.34 -18.69
N LYS A 79 13.82 -7.33 -18.04
CA LYS A 79 14.89 -6.33 -18.24
C LYS A 79 14.34 -4.89 -18.22
N PRO A 80 13.70 -4.47 -17.11
CA PRO A 80 13.18 -3.11 -16.98
C PRO A 80 14.31 -2.09 -16.91
N GLU A 81 14.04 -0.87 -17.36
CA GLU A 81 14.90 0.28 -17.07
C GLU A 81 14.64 0.80 -15.65
N GLU A 82 13.37 0.84 -15.24
CA GLU A 82 12.95 1.18 -13.89
C GLU A 82 11.88 0.20 -13.36
N LEU A 83 12.00 -0.13 -12.06
CA LEU A 83 11.22 -1.18 -11.40
C LEU A 83 10.45 -0.61 -10.21
N GLU A 84 9.13 -0.60 -10.35
CA GLU A 84 8.20 -0.21 -9.30
C GLU A 84 7.54 -1.46 -8.69
N ILE A 85 7.78 -1.70 -7.40
CA ILE A 85 7.16 -2.78 -6.65
C ILE A 85 6.02 -2.17 -5.84
N GLN A 86 4.80 -2.63 -6.09
CA GLN A 86 3.64 -2.16 -5.33
C GLN A 86 3.76 -2.55 -3.84
N PRO A 87 3.27 -1.69 -2.93
CA PRO A 87 3.38 -1.90 -1.49
C PRO A 87 2.77 -3.24 -1.04
N GLU A 88 1.67 -3.68 -1.67
CA GLU A 88 1.00 -4.96 -1.41
C GLU A 88 1.96 -6.17 -1.49
N VAL A 89 2.85 -6.18 -2.49
CA VAL A 89 3.83 -7.25 -2.68
C VAL A 89 4.84 -7.25 -1.55
N ASN A 90 5.28 -6.06 -1.13
CA ASN A 90 6.19 -5.92 -0.01
C ASN A 90 5.51 -6.36 1.29
N GLU A 91 4.31 -5.87 1.59
CA GLU A 91 3.54 -6.28 2.77
C GLU A 91 3.34 -7.80 2.83
N ARG A 92 3.03 -8.44 1.69
CA ARG A 92 2.93 -9.89 1.62
C ARG A 92 4.24 -10.58 1.98
N ILE A 93 5.37 -10.07 1.51
CA ILE A 93 6.71 -10.58 1.85
C ILE A 93 7.02 -10.40 3.34
N TRP A 94 6.58 -9.30 3.94
CA TRP A 94 6.79 -8.95 5.35
C TRP A 94 5.72 -9.50 6.32
N SER A 95 4.64 -10.11 5.82
CA SER A 95 3.49 -10.61 6.60
C SER A 95 3.84 -11.53 7.79
N ARG A 96 4.96 -12.26 7.71
CA ARG A 96 5.43 -13.19 8.76
C ARG A 96 6.69 -12.68 9.49
N GLY A 97 7.02 -11.40 9.32
CA GLY A 97 8.21 -10.75 9.87
C GLY A 97 9.49 -11.00 9.08
N ILE A 98 10.61 -10.59 9.67
CA ILE A 98 11.94 -10.56 9.02
C ILE A 98 12.60 -11.95 8.86
N GLU A 99 12.19 -12.92 9.67
CA GLU A 99 12.84 -14.23 9.75
C GLU A 99 12.24 -15.31 8.84
N LYS A 100 10.96 -15.13 8.45
CA LYS A 100 10.15 -16.16 7.82
C LYS A 100 9.42 -15.64 6.57
N PRO A 101 10.12 -15.10 5.56
CA PRO A 101 9.45 -14.68 4.33
C PRO A 101 8.71 -15.87 3.67
N PRO A 102 7.62 -15.62 2.93
CA PRO A 102 6.95 -16.64 2.13
C PRO A 102 7.91 -17.40 1.22
N ARG A 103 7.69 -18.71 1.02
CA ARG A 103 8.57 -19.55 0.17
C ARG A 103 8.36 -19.32 -1.32
N ARG A 104 7.15 -18.94 -1.71
CA ARG A 104 6.71 -18.66 -3.07
C ARG A 104 5.78 -17.46 -3.02
N ILE A 105 5.88 -16.57 -3.99
CA ILE A 105 4.94 -15.47 -4.19
C ILE A 105 4.49 -15.48 -5.64
N ARG A 106 3.19 -15.31 -5.87
CA ARG A 106 2.63 -15.13 -7.20
C ARG A 106 2.52 -13.64 -7.45
N ILE A 107 3.08 -13.19 -8.55
CA ILE A 107 3.09 -11.78 -8.94
C ILE A 107 2.51 -11.64 -10.34
N ARG A 108 1.81 -10.54 -10.58
CA ARG A 108 1.46 -10.07 -11.91
C ARG A 108 2.43 -8.94 -12.22
N ALA A 109 3.22 -9.10 -13.27
CA ALA A 109 4.12 -8.07 -13.73
C ALA A 109 3.58 -7.50 -15.04
N THR A 110 3.48 -6.18 -15.07
CA THR A 110 2.91 -5.38 -16.15
C THR A 110 4.02 -4.52 -16.70
N LYS A 111 4.26 -4.61 -18.02
CA LYS A 111 5.28 -3.82 -18.71
C LYS A 111 4.62 -2.74 -19.57
N ASN A 112 5.06 -1.50 -19.39
CA ASN A 112 4.61 -0.34 -20.17
C ASN A 112 5.56 -0.09 -21.36
N SER A 113 5.14 0.81 -22.27
CA SER A 113 5.91 1.29 -23.43
C SER A 113 7.32 1.78 -23.06
N ASP A 114 7.44 2.47 -21.92
CA ASP A 114 8.67 3.09 -21.44
C ASP A 114 9.61 2.10 -20.70
N ASN A 115 9.42 0.79 -20.91
CA ASN A 115 10.13 -0.29 -20.20
C ASN A 115 10.02 -0.23 -18.66
N LEU A 116 9.09 0.56 -18.14
CA LEU A 116 8.68 0.57 -16.75
C LEU A 116 7.95 -0.73 -16.44
N VAL A 117 8.39 -1.42 -15.39
CA VAL A 117 7.73 -2.64 -14.92
C VAL A 117 7.12 -2.40 -13.55
N ARG A 118 5.80 -2.59 -13.50
CA ARG A 118 5.01 -2.56 -12.26
C ARG A 118 4.70 -3.98 -11.81
N VAL A 119 4.98 -4.27 -10.54
CA VAL A 119 4.75 -5.59 -9.95
C VAL A 119 3.60 -5.53 -8.95
N TYR A 120 2.52 -6.24 -9.29
CA TYR A 120 1.32 -6.39 -8.48
C TYR A 120 1.29 -7.77 -7.80
N LEU A 121 0.55 -7.85 -6.68
CA LEU A 121 0.29 -9.11 -6.02
C LEU A 121 -0.78 -9.87 -6.82
N ALA A 122 -0.44 -11.07 -7.30
CA ALA A 122 -1.42 -11.95 -7.91
C ALA A 122 -1.82 -12.98 -6.85
N GLU A 123 -2.81 -12.62 -6.03
CA GLU A 123 -3.42 -13.59 -5.11
C GLU A 123 -4.11 -14.70 -5.90
N GLY A 124 -4.22 -15.87 -5.27
CA GLY A 124 -5.03 -16.97 -5.75
C GLY A 124 -4.93 -18.16 -4.85
#